data_AF-A0A9P2E4F7-F1
#
_entry.id   AF-A0A9P2E4F7-F1
#
_cell.length_a   1.000
_cell.length_b   1.000
_cell.length_c   1.000
_cell.angle_alpha   90.00
_cell.angle_beta   90.00
_cell.angle_gamma   90.00
#
_symmetry.space_group_name_H-M   'P 1'
#
loop_
_entity.id
_entity.type
_entity.pdbx_description
1 polymer ?
#
loop_
_entity_poly.entity_id
_entity_poly.type
_entity_poly.pdbx_seq_one_letter_code
_entity_poly.pdbx_strand_id
1 'polypeptide(L)'
;MIDILNIIYTTLSKNDIIHTTCEERIKYYDFPSTGDSNKTFLLIIPLDVPVPTNFSSNEAMWEDFLVQIDVQSDNRLIVKQIQEEVRKEMKQIGFGQLAGGLDEYFPETARFVDARKYSGLPYKLYQ
;
A
#
# COMPACT_ATOMS: atom_id res chain seq x y z
N MET A 1 1.38 4.99 -19.83
CA MET A 1 1.81 5.23 -18.44
C MET A 1 1.07 4.23 -17.58
N ILE A 2 1.79 3.40 -16.81
CA ILE A 2 1.18 2.44 -15.90
C ILE A 2 0.83 3.19 -14.61
N ASP A 3 -0.45 3.16 -14.22
CA ASP A 3 -0.88 3.71 -12.94
C ASP A 3 -0.72 2.65 -11.85
N ILE A 4 0.47 2.58 -11.27
CA ILE A 4 0.79 1.58 -10.24
C ILE A 4 -0.09 1.71 -9.00
N LEU A 5 -0.49 2.94 -8.64
CA LEU A 5 -1.29 3.21 -7.46
C LEU A 5 -2.69 2.63 -7.65
N ASN A 6 -3.28 2.82 -8.84
CA ASN A 6 -4.57 2.22 -9.17
C ASN A 6 -4.51 0.69 -9.24
N ILE A 7 -3.38 0.12 -9.66
CA ILE A 7 -3.19 -1.34 -9.67
C ILE A 7 -3.13 -1.88 -8.25
N ILE A 8 -2.34 -1.26 -7.36
CA ILE A 8 -2.29 -1.62 -5.94
C ILE A 8 -3.70 -1.49 -5.32
N TYR A 9 -4.38 -0.36 -5.55
CA TYR A 9 -5.75 -0.13 -5.08
C TYR A 9 -6.70 -1.24 -5.53
N THR A 10 -6.69 -1.57 -6.82
CA THR A 10 -7.59 -2.58 -7.39
C THR A 10 -7.30 -3.96 -6.83
N THR A 11 -6.03 -4.31 -6.64
CA THR A 11 -5.62 -5.58 -6.03
C THR A 11 -6.09 -5.66 -4.58
N LEU A 12 -5.77 -4.65 -3.75
CA LEU A 12 -6.15 -4.62 -2.35
C LEU A 12 -7.67 -4.58 -2.15
N SER A 13 -8.40 -3.87 -3.01
CA SER A 13 -9.87 -3.77 -2.96
C SER A 13 -10.58 -5.07 -3.33
N LYS A 14 -9.90 -6.02 -3.99
CA LYS A 14 -10.45 -7.34 -4.32
C LYS A 14 -10.24 -8.37 -3.23
N ASN A 15 -9.35 -8.11 -2.26
CA ASN A 15 -9.17 -9.00 -1.13
C ASN A 15 -10.36 -8.84 -0.16
N ASP A 16 -11.10 -9.92 0.10
CA ASP A 16 -12.33 -9.89 0.88
C ASP A 16 -12.14 -9.28 2.27
N ILE A 17 -11.04 -9.62 2.96
CA ILE A 17 -10.77 -9.14 4.32
C ILE A 17 -10.52 -7.62 4.30
N ILE A 18 -9.71 -7.15 3.35
CA ILE A 18 -9.40 -5.72 3.21
C ILE A 18 -10.67 -4.97 2.78
N HIS A 19 -11.42 -5.48 1.80
CA HIS A 19 -12.63 -4.87 1.29
C HIS A 19 -13.71 -4.74 2.38
N THR A 20 -14.00 -5.82 3.10
CA THR A 20 -15.01 -5.80 4.16
C THR A 20 -14.61 -4.94 5.36
N THR A 21 -13.32 -4.85 5.68
CA THR A 21 -12.89 -4.08 6.84
C THR A 21 -12.71 -2.59 6.54
N CYS A 22 -12.26 -2.26 5.33
CA CYS A 22 -11.99 -0.89 4.93
C CYS A 22 -13.16 -0.26 4.16
N GLU A 23 -14.17 -0.99 3.66
CA GLU A 23 -15.42 -0.47 3.09
C GLU A 23 -15.24 0.83 2.26
N GLU A 24 -14.39 0.82 1.22
CA GLU A 24 -14.04 1.98 0.34
C GLU A 24 -13.08 3.05 0.93
N ARG A 25 -12.47 2.77 2.08
CA ARG A 25 -11.55 3.67 2.80
C ARG A 25 -10.09 3.38 2.49
N ILE A 26 -9.83 2.89 1.29
CA ILE A 26 -8.50 2.88 0.69
C ILE A 26 -8.33 4.22 -0.03
N LYS A 27 -7.36 5.03 0.39
CA LYS A 27 -7.07 6.36 -0.18
C LYS A 27 -5.61 6.47 -0.61
N TYR A 28 -5.30 7.51 -1.38
CA TYR A 28 -3.95 7.81 -1.84
C TYR A 28 -3.41 9.03 -1.09
N TYR A 29 -2.10 9.03 -0.81
CA TYR A 29 -1.35 10.12 -0.19
C TYR A 29 -1.76 10.49 1.24
N ASP A 30 -3.03 10.84 1.46
CA ASP A 30 -3.54 11.30 2.74
C ASP A 30 -5.01 10.87 2.92
N PHE A 31 -5.46 10.85 4.17
CA PHE A 31 -6.86 10.67 4.51
C PHE A 31 -7.58 12.03 4.49
N PRO A 32 -8.74 12.16 3.82
CA PRO A 32 -9.43 13.44 3.74
C PRO A 32 -9.81 13.95 5.13
N SER A 33 -9.60 15.25 5.38
CA SER A 33 -9.91 15.90 6.66
C SER A 33 -11.40 15.87 7.02
N THR A 34 -12.27 15.72 6.01
CA THR A 34 -13.72 15.55 6.16
C THR A 34 -14.12 14.09 6.32
N GLY A 35 -13.18 13.14 6.20
CA GLY A 35 -13.43 11.72 6.35
C GLY A 35 -13.54 11.33 7.82
N ASP A 36 -14.39 10.34 8.12
CA ASP A 36 -14.56 9.81 9.47
C ASP A 36 -13.32 9.02 9.91
N SER A 37 -12.35 9.68 10.53
CA SER A 37 -11.10 9.02 10.93
C SER A 37 -11.30 7.92 11.97
N ASN A 38 -12.50 7.71 12.53
CA ASN A 38 -12.74 6.67 13.54
C ASN A 38 -12.71 5.25 12.96
N LYS A 39 -13.24 5.03 11.75
CA LYS A 39 -13.25 3.68 11.14
C LYS A 39 -11.86 3.30 10.61
N THR A 40 -11.60 2.01 10.47
CA THR A 40 -10.36 1.49 9.85
C THR A 40 -10.18 2.05 8.43
N PHE A 41 -8.95 2.38 8.06
CA PHE A 41 -8.64 2.84 6.70
C PHE A 41 -7.21 2.44 6.30
N LEU A 42 -6.95 2.52 5.00
CA LEU A 42 -5.67 2.19 4.39
C LEU A 42 -5.23 3.32 3.46
N LEU A 43 -3.95 3.71 3.53
CA LEU A 43 -3.34 4.68 2.62
C LEU A 43 -2.30 4.00 1.74
N ILE A 44 -2.30 4.36 0.46
CA ILE A 44 -1.27 4.00 -0.50
C ILE A 44 -0.46 5.26 -0.79
N ILE A 45 0.81 5.26 -0.39
CA ILE A 45 1.67 6.45 -0.41
C ILE A 45 2.90 6.13 -1.28
N PRO A 46 3.09 6.76 -2.46
CA PRO A 46 4.35 6.67 -3.17
C PRO A 46 5.43 7.38 -2.36
N LEU A 47 6.58 6.73 -2.16
CA LEU A 47 7.70 7.30 -1.42
C LEU A 47 8.76 7.93 -2.32
N ASP A 48 8.83 7.49 -3.57
CA ASP A 48 9.75 8.03 -4.57
C ASP A 48 9.10 8.00 -5.95
N VAL A 49 9.69 8.72 -6.89
CA VAL A 49 9.32 8.64 -8.30
C VAL A 49 9.71 7.28 -8.87
N PRO A 50 8.98 6.74 -9.86
CA PRO A 50 9.35 5.48 -10.51
C PRO A 50 10.76 5.56 -11.09
N VAL A 51 11.60 4.58 -10.77
CA VAL A 51 12.98 4.54 -11.25
C VAL A 51 13.06 3.66 -12.49
N PRO A 52 13.47 4.18 -13.66
CA PRO A 52 13.66 3.35 -14.84
C PRO A 52 14.76 2.32 -14.59
N THR A 53 14.45 1.06 -14.88
CA THR A 53 15.36 -0.07 -14.76
C THR A 53 15.39 -0.86 -16.07
N ASN A 54 16.48 -1.60 -16.28
CA ASN A 54 16.73 -2.38 -17.49
C ASN A 54 16.61 -1.60 -18.79
N PHE A 55 17.73 -1.01 -19.17
CA PHE A 55 17.87 -0.29 -20.43
C PHE A 55 18.18 -1.29 -21.55
N SER A 56 17.22 -1.54 -22.43
CA SER A 56 17.47 -2.19 -23.71
C SER A 56 17.40 -1.11 -24.78
N SER A 57 18.45 -0.95 -25.58
CA SER A 57 18.45 -0.02 -26.73
C SER A 57 18.11 1.45 -26.37
N ASN A 58 18.63 1.96 -25.25
CA ASN A 58 18.38 3.31 -24.70
C ASN A 58 16.94 3.60 -24.22
N GLU A 59 16.05 2.61 -24.19
CA GLU A 59 14.73 2.73 -23.59
C GLU A 59 14.65 1.93 -22.28
N ALA A 60 14.08 2.53 -21.24
CA ALA A 60 13.81 1.84 -19.99
C ALA A 60 12.66 0.86 -20.21
N MET A 61 12.92 -0.44 -20.04
CA MET A 61 11.92 -1.46 -20.29
C MET A 61 10.98 -1.63 -19.10
N TRP A 62 11.45 -1.39 -17.88
CA TRP A 62 10.69 -1.53 -16.64
C TRP A 62 10.91 -0.36 -15.69
N GLU A 63 9.99 -0.17 -14.75
CA GLU A 63 10.09 0.83 -13.69
C GLU A 63 10.01 0.14 -12.33
N ASP A 64 10.93 0.47 -11.43
CA ASP A 64 10.86 0.07 -10.02
C ASP A 64 10.08 1.13 -9.23
N PHE A 65 9.20 0.67 -8.35
CA PHE A 65 8.32 1.53 -7.59
C PHE A 65 8.57 1.34 -6.10
N LEU A 66 8.71 2.45 -5.38
CA LEU A 66 8.81 2.47 -3.93
C LEU A 66 7.52 3.05 -3.34
N VAL A 67 6.78 2.23 -2.60
CA VAL A 67 5.50 2.60 -2.00
C VAL A 67 5.46 2.24 -0.52
N GLN A 68 4.65 2.96 0.23
CA GLN A 68 4.31 2.67 1.61
C GLN A 68 2.80 2.42 1.70
N ILE A 69 2.43 1.39 2.46
CA ILE A 69 1.04 1.07 2.77
C ILE A 69 0.83 1.27 4.26
N ASP A 70 -0.04 2.21 4.60
CA ASP A 70 -0.36 2.55 5.99
C ASP A 70 -1.74 2.02 6.32
N VAL A 71 -1.84 1.28 7.41
CA VAL A 71 -3.13 0.81 7.94
C VAL A 71 -3.32 1.41 9.31
N GLN A 72 -4.49 2.03 9.51
CA GLN A 72 -4.84 2.63 10.78
C GLN A 72 -6.19 2.13 11.27
N SER A 73 -6.28 1.81 12.56
CA SER A 73 -7.51 1.38 13.22
C SER A 73 -7.44 1.69 14.72
N ASP A 74 -8.60 1.72 15.39
CA ASP A 74 -8.70 1.69 16.85
C ASP A 74 -8.39 0.30 17.43
N ASN A 75 -8.32 -0.74 16.59
CA ASN A 75 -8.04 -2.11 16.99
C ASN A 75 -6.72 -2.63 16.41
N ARG A 76 -5.74 -2.86 17.30
CA ARG A 76 -4.41 -3.39 16.96
C ARG A 76 -4.44 -4.69 16.15
N LEU A 77 -5.34 -5.62 16.47
CA LEU A 77 -5.39 -6.92 15.80
C LEU A 77 -5.91 -6.79 14.36
N ILE A 78 -6.86 -5.89 14.13
CA ILE A 78 -7.36 -5.58 12.79
C ILE A 78 -6.22 -5.02 11.92
N VAL A 79 -5.43 -4.09 12.45
CA VAL A 79 -4.27 -3.53 11.74
C VAL A 79 -3.31 -4.65 11.29
N LYS A 80 -2.97 -5.59 12.19
CA LYS A 80 -2.06 -6.70 11.88
C LYS A 80 -2.63 -7.66 10.86
N GLN A 81 -3.92 -7.97 10.96
CA GLN A 81 -4.60 -8.84 10.00
C GLN A 81 -4.59 -8.23 8.59
N ILE A 82 -4.99 -6.96 8.47
CA ILE A 82 -5.00 -6.26 7.18
C ILE A 82 -3.59 -6.19 6.60
N GLN A 83 -2.59 -5.82 7.39
CA GLN A 83 -1.23 -5.71 6.89
C GLN A 83 -0.62 -7.05 6.45
N GLU A 84 -1.05 -8.16 7.03
CA GLU A 84 -0.66 -9.49 6.56
C GLU A 84 -1.31 -9.81 5.20
N GLU A 85 -2.58 -9.44 4.99
CA GLU A 85 -3.23 -9.58 3.68
C GLU A 85 -2.59 -8.65 2.64
N VAL A 86 -2.31 -7.39 2.98
CA VAL A 86 -1.57 -6.46 2.13
C VAL A 86 -0.25 -7.09 1.69
N ARG A 87 0.53 -7.66 2.61
CA ARG A 87 1.81 -8.30 2.28
C ARG A 87 1.65 -9.44 1.27
N LYS A 88 0.60 -10.26 1.39
CA LYS A 88 0.30 -11.34 0.45
C LYS A 88 -0.06 -10.79 -0.94
N GLU A 89 -0.98 -9.83 -0.99
CA GLU A 89 -1.44 -9.21 -2.23
C GLU A 89 -0.32 -8.49 -2.97
N MET A 90 0.46 -7.66 -2.27
CA MET A 90 1.63 -6.96 -2.83
C MET A 90 2.64 -7.94 -3.42
N LYS A 91 2.89 -9.07 -2.76
CA LYS A 91 3.76 -10.12 -3.28
C LYS A 91 3.24 -10.74 -4.59
N GLN A 92 1.92 -10.89 -4.75
CA GLN A 92 1.35 -11.46 -5.98
C GLN A 92 1.63 -10.58 -7.21
N ILE A 93 1.61 -9.25 -7.01
CA ILE A 93 1.86 -8.25 -8.04
C ILE A 93 3.33 -7.83 -8.17
N GLY A 94 4.26 -8.54 -7.51
CA GLY A 94 5.71 -8.38 -7.73
C GLY A 94 6.42 -7.45 -6.74
N PHE A 95 5.74 -7.00 -5.67
CA PHE A 95 6.36 -6.19 -4.63
C PHE A 95 6.89 -7.03 -3.47
N GLY A 96 8.13 -6.74 -3.06
CA GLY A 96 8.73 -7.25 -1.83
C GLY A 96 8.62 -6.23 -0.70
N GLN A 97 8.27 -6.69 0.50
CA GLN A 97 8.32 -5.83 1.69
C GLN A 97 9.77 -5.53 2.04
N LEU A 98 10.07 -4.26 2.29
CA LEU A 98 11.36 -3.78 2.78
C LEU A 98 11.43 -3.80 4.30
N ALA A 99 12.65 -3.79 4.83
CA ALA A 99 12.88 -3.60 6.26
C ALA A 99 12.51 -2.18 6.71
N GLY A 100 12.17 -2.04 8.00
CA GLY A 100 11.69 -0.79 8.59
C GLY A 100 10.17 -0.65 8.46
N GLY A 101 9.69 0.59 8.61
CA GLY A 101 8.27 0.90 8.73
C GLY A 101 7.94 1.54 10.07
N LEU A 102 6.64 1.60 10.38
CA LEU A 102 6.11 2.09 11.65
C LEU A 102 5.17 1.03 12.21
N ASP A 103 5.21 0.84 13.52
CA ASP A 103 4.26 0.00 14.24
C ASP A 103 4.02 0.59 15.63
N GLU A 104 3.14 1.58 15.69
CA GLU A 104 2.98 2.43 16.87
C GLU A 104 1.51 2.74 17.18
N TYR A 105 1.25 3.07 18.43
CA TYR A 105 -0.02 3.64 18.87
C TYR A 105 0.14 5.15 19.00
N PHE A 106 -0.73 5.90 18.35
CA PHE A 106 -0.77 7.37 18.39
C PHE A 106 -1.84 7.82 19.39
N PRO A 107 -1.48 8.31 20.59
CA PRO A 107 -2.44 8.70 21.62
C PRO A 107 -3.33 9.87 21.21
N GLU A 108 -2.83 10.77 20.36
CA GLU A 108 -3.53 11.98 19.93
C GLU A 108 -4.74 11.66 19.05
N THR A 109 -4.65 10.58 18.28
CA THR A 109 -5.73 10.09 17.41
C THR A 109 -6.41 8.83 17.97
N ALA A 110 -5.85 8.25 19.05
CA ALA A 110 -6.22 6.97 19.63
C ALA A 110 -6.18 5.80 18.63
N ARG A 111 -5.19 5.79 17.74
CA ARG A 111 -5.09 4.78 16.66
C ARG A 111 -3.80 3.98 16.71
N PHE A 112 -3.91 2.71 16.37
CA PHE A 112 -2.79 1.88 15.98
C PHE A 112 -2.47 2.15 14.51
N VAL A 113 -1.19 2.38 14.22
CA VAL A 113 -0.67 2.66 12.89
C VAL A 113 0.41 1.64 12.58
N ASP A 114 0.21 0.85 11.52
CA ASP A 114 1.24 -0.03 10.95
C ASP A 114 1.50 0.45 9.52
N ALA A 115 2.70 0.95 9.27
CA ALA A 115 3.15 1.45 7.98
C ALA A 115 4.28 0.56 7.45
N ARG A 116 4.10 0.00 6.25
CA ARG A 116 5.07 -0.92 5.64
C ARG A 116 5.50 -0.45 4.28
N LYS A 117 6.79 -0.56 4.00
CA LYS A 117 7.39 -0.16 2.73
C LYS A 117 7.54 -1.36 1.82
N TYR A 118 7.32 -1.14 0.53
CA TYR A 118 7.40 -2.14 -0.51
C TYR A 118 8.16 -1.58 -1.70
N SER A 119 9.06 -2.37 -2.26
CA SER A 119 9.70 -2.11 -3.56
C SER A 119 9.37 -3.23 -4.52
N GLY A 120 9.22 -2.93 -5.80
CA GLY A 120 8.92 -3.97 -6.76
C GLY A 120 8.94 -3.49 -8.19
N LEU A 121 9.45 -4.38 -9.03
CA LEU A 121 9.24 -4.36 -10.46
C LEU A 121 7.96 -5.15 -10.72
N PRO A 122 6.85 -4.54 -11.16
CA PRO A 122 5.65 -5.28 -11.47
C PRO A 122 5.77 -5.89 -12.88
N TYR A 123 6.81 -6.71 -13.12
CA TYR A 123 7.16 -7.32 -14.41
C TYR A 123 6.01 -8.13 -15.03
N LYS A 124 5.08 -8.63 -14.19
CA LYS A 124 3.86 -9.33 -14.65
C LYS A 124 2.85 -8.42 -15.36
N LEU A 125 2.94 -7.11 -15.19
CA LEU A 125 2.05 -6.14 -15.85
C LEU A 125 2.50 -5.77 -17.28
N TYR A 126 3.73 -6.14 -17.65
CA TYR A 126 4.32 -5.87 -18.96
C TYR A 126 4.26 -7.10 -19.90
N GLN A 127 3.44 -8.10 -19.57
CA GLN A 127 3.21 -9.29 -20.41
C GLN A 127 2.08 -9.06 -21.41
#